data_AF-A0A1W9HNQ2-F1
#
_entry.id   AF-A0A1W9HNQ2-F1
#
_cell.length_a   1.000
_cell.length_b   1.000
_cell.length_c   1.000
_cell.angle_alpha   90.00
_cell.angle_beta   90.00
_cell.angle_gamma   90.00
#
_symmetry.space_group_name_H-M   'P 1'
#
loop_
_entity.id
_entity.type
_entity.pdbx_description
1 polymer ?
#
loop_
_entity_poly.entity_id
_entity_poly.type
_entity_poly.pdbx_seq_one_letter_code
_entity_poly.pdbx_strand_id
1 'polypeptide(L)'
;MVRNLVISAAAILLFAACSGSSGSGGNTPQATSIFGVWSKDGSSDGFQYKFLLDIRENSTVISVTCSTNQGSATVSKEVSSKVVGNQYSAEGSPSVKTTQQGVTCELNLPAFDGTFALVGNTLQLTFGGKTESLNYLRDNEFSKPKTKSSPTPPPAPTPTPQPEQTTTPTPTPRPIPTPANSIYGNWGLEQTENEYSISFLFSIGANSTTVSTKCSYQGQTGSASATVSSTVVGNTLKILSGAQASKVGDLDCGLNITPDDLAFSISGNTLTLTSAREPQSLILTRR
;
A
#
# COMPACT_ATOMS: atom_id res chain seq x y z
N MET A 1 0.70 -7.85 33.66
CA MET A 1 -0.04 -9.05 33.19
C MET A 1 -0.39 -8.80 31.73
N VAL A 2 0.33 -9.42 30.78
CA VAL A 2 0.08 -9.20 29.34
C VAL A 2 -1.21 -9.92 28.98
N ARG A 3 -2.28 -9.17 28.67
CA ARG A 3 -3.54 -9.74 28.17
C ARG A 3 -3.43 -9.80 26.65
N ASN A 4 -3.45 -11.02 26.10
CA ASN A 4 -3.48 -11.23 24.66
C ASN A 4 -4.94 -11.14 24.18
N LEU A 5 -5.24 -10.19 23.31
CA LEU A 5 -6.49 -10.19 22.57
C LEU A 5 -6.26 -10.97 21.27
N VAL A 6 -6.79 -12.19 21.22
CA VAL A 6 -6.76 -13.00 19.99
C VAL A 6 -8.03 -12.69 19.22
N ILE A 7 -7.93 -11.75 18.27
CA ILE A 7 -9.01 -11.47 17.34
C ILE A 7 -8.89 -12.46 16.18
N SER A 8 -9.47 -13.65 16.33
CA SER A 8 -9.69 -14.46 15.12
C SER A 8 -10.68 -13.70 14.23
N ALA A 9 -10.44 -13.57 12.93
CA ALA A 9 -11.47 -13.04 12.02
C ALA A 9 -12.70 -13.98 12.06
N ALA A 10 -12.48 -15.28 12.29
CA ALA A 10 -13.55 -16.21 12.63
C ALA A 10 -14.24 -15.86 13.97
N ALA A 11 -13.54 -15.27 14.95
CA ALA A 11 -14.10 -14.84 16.24
C ALA A 11 -14.84 -13.49 16.17
N ILE A 12 -14.42 -12.52 15.35
CA ILE A 12 -15.26 -11.35 14.99
C ILE A 12 -16.55 -11.82 14.30
N LEU A 13 -16.50 -12.98 13.64
CA LEU A 13 -17.64 -13.66 13.01
C LEU A 13 -18.37 -14.68 13.92
N LEU A 14 -17.88 -14.95 15.13
CA LEU A 14 -18.45 -15.98 16.02
C LEU A 14 -19.09 -15.48 17.32
N PHE A 15 -18.90 -14.22 17.73
CA PHE A 15 -19.52 -13.69 18.95
C PHE A 15 -20.72 -12.76 18.69
N ALA A 16 -21.87 -13.36 18.41
CA ALA A 16 -23.21 -12.85 18.76
C ALA A 16 -24.25 -13.90 18.31
N ALA A 17 -24.53 -14.89 19.15
CA ALA A 17 -25.73 -15.70 19.01
C ALA A 17 -26.84 -15.03 19.82
N CYS A 18 -27.71 -14.28 19.15
CA CYS A 18 -29.09 -14.06 19.60
C CYS A 18 -29.97 -14.11 18.36
N SER A 19 -30.84 -15.11 18.33
CA SER A 19 -31.78 -15.44 17.26
C SER A 19 -32.85 -14.36 17.09
N GLY A 20 -33.07 -13.94 15.84
CA GLY A 20 -34.25 -13.18 15.44
C GLY A 20 -34.51 -13.40 13.95
N SER A 21 -35.52 -14.23 13.63
CA SER A 21 -36.01 -14.46 12.27
C SER A 21 -37.01 -13.39 11.83
N SER A 22 -37.02 -13.08 10.53
CA SER A 22 -38.08 -12.45 9.69
C SER A 22 -37.48 -11.29 8.87
N GLY A 23 -37.82 -11.05 7.62
CA GLY A 23 -38.79 -11.63 6.70
C GLY A 23 -38.52 -11.07 5.30
N SER A 24 -39.05 -11.75 4.28
CA SER A 24 -38.82 -11.53 2.86
C SER A 24 -39.46 -10.27 2.28
N GLY A 25 -38.86 -9.76 1.21
CA GLY A 25 -39.60 -9.15 0.09
C GLY A 25 -39.21 -7.71 -0.22
N GLY A 26 -38.35 -7.53 -1.23
CA GLY A 26 -38.08 -6.22 -1.80
C GLY A 26 -37.03 -6.30 -2.89
N ASN A 27 -37.43 -5.98 -4.13
CA ASN A 27 -36.64 -5.99 -5.36
C ASN A 27 -35.17 -5.60 -5.13
N THR A 28 -34.27 -6.55 -5.36
CA THR A 28 -32.81 -6.35 -5.24
C THR A 28 -32.33 -5.39 -6.32
N PRO A 29 -31.86 -4.18 -5.97
CA PRO A 29 -31.03 -3.41 -6.87
C PRO A 29 -29.75 -4.23 -7.11
N GLN A 30 -29.48 -4.58 -8.38
CA GLN A 30 -28.17 -5.07 -8.79
C GLN A 30 -27.17 -3.94 -8.57
N ALA A 31 -26.58 -3.88 -7.38
CA ALA A 31 -25.41 -3.06 -7.17
C ALA A 31 -24.27 -3.65 -8.01
N THR A 32 -23.72 -2.83 -8.89
CA THR A 32 -22.84 -3.26 -9.98
C THR A 32 -21.42 -3.58 -9.54
N SER A 33 -21.08 -3.44 -8.25
CA SER A 33 -19.78 -3.82 -7.70
C SER A 33 -19.74 -3.71 -6.16
N ILE A 34 -19.07 -4.66 -5.49
CA ILE A 34 -18.68 -4.57 -4.06
C ILE A 34 -17.26 -4.04 -3.85
N PHE A 35 -16.56 -3.71 -4.93
CA PHE A 35 -15.19 -3.22 -4.85
C PHE A 35 -15.13 -1.90 -4.10
N GLY A 36 -14.14 -1.77 -3.22
CA GLY A 36 -13.95 -0.61 -2.36
C GLY A 36 -13.64 -0.98 -0.92
N VAL A 37 -13.56 0.05 -0.07
CA VAL A 37 -13.19 -0.08 1.33
C VAL A 37 -14.41 -0.05 2.24
N TRP A 38 -14.53 -1.10 3.03
CA TRP A 38 -15.62 -1.30 3.97
C TRP A 38 -15.06 -1.34 5.39
N SER A 39 -15.80 -0.81 6.35
CA SER A 39 -15.36 -0.79 7.74
C SER A 39 -16.41 -1.25 8.73
N LYS A 40 -15.95 -1.86 9.81
CA LYS A 40 -16.74 -2.13 11.00
C LYS A 40 -15.92 -1.79 12.24
N ASP A 41 -16.44 -0.89 13.06
CA ASP A 41 -15.89 -0.63 14.38
C ASP A 41 -16.59 -1.54 15.41
N GLY A 42 -15.90 -1.88 16.50
CA GLY A 42 -16.49 -2.65 17.59
C GLY A 42 -15.65 -2.60 18.86
N SER A 43 -16.16 -3.25 19.91
CA SER A 43 -15.50 -3.31 21.22
C SER A 43 -15.71 -4.67 21.86
N SER A 44 -14.68 -5.20 22.53
CA SER A 44 -14.74 -6.45 23.28
C SER A 44 -13.72 -6.43 24.41
N ASP A 45 -14.12 -6.86 25.61
CA ASP A 45 -13.24 -7.00 26.79
C ASP A 45 -12.35 -5.78 27.12
N GLY A 46 -12.86 -4.57 26.85
CA GLY A 46 -12.12 -3.32 27.08
C GLY A 46 -11.18 -2.90 25.94
N PHE A 47 -11.18 -3.64 24.83
CA PHE A 47 -10.47 -3.30 23.59
C PHE A 47 -11.45 -2.72 22.59
N GLN A 48 -11.05 -1.63 21.93
CA GLN A 48 -11.72 -1.12 20.73
C GLN A 48 -11.05 -1.75 19.52
N TYR A 49 -11.81 -2.08 18.48
CA TYR A 49 -11.23 -2.52 17.22
C TYR A 49 -11.89 -1.84 16.03
N LYS A 50 -11.10 -1.67 14.96
CA LYS A 50 -11.53 -1.21 13.65
C LYS A 50 -11.12 -2.24 12.61
N PHE A 51 -12.12 -2.84 11.99
CA PHE A 51 -11.96 -3.79 10.88
C PHE A 51 -12.11 -3.03 9.56
N LEU A 52 -11.18 -3.23 8.64
CA LEU A 52 -11.19 -2.69 7.29
C LEU A 52 -11.08 -3.83 6.28
N LEU A 53 -11.90 -3.74 5.23
CA LEU A 53 -11.96 -4.70 4.14
C LEU A 53 -11.89 -3.94 2.81
N ASP A 54 -10.76 -4.01 2.13
CA ASP A 54 -10.56 -3.43 0.79
C ASP A 54 -10.70 -4.55 -0.24
N ILE A 55 -11.87 -4.65 -0.86
CA ILE A 55 -12.20 -5.69 -1.85
C ILE A 55 -11.78 -5.19 -3.24
N ARG A 56 -10.90 -5.94 -3.90
CA ARG A 56 -10.41 -5.69 -5.26
C ARG A 56 -10.83 -6.85 -6.18
N GLU A 57 -10.53 -6.70 -7.47
CA GLU A 57 -10.97 -7.66 -8.49
C GLU A 57 -10.51 -9.10 -8.23
N ASN A 58 -9.25 -9.29 -7.78
CA ASN A 58 -8.64 -10.60 -7.56
C ASN A 58 -8.00 -10.77 -6.18
N SER A 59 -8.08 -9.75 -5.33
CA SER A 59 -7.51 -9.79 -3.99
C SER A 59 -8.35 -8.97 -3.02
N THR A 60 -8.18 -9.24 -1.73
CA THR A 60 -8.78 -8.45 -0.68
C THR A 60 -7.72 -8.14 0.37
N VAL A 61 -7.62 -6.87 0.75
CA VAL A 61 -6.78 -6.47 1.89
C VAL A 61 -7.65 -6.38 3.13
N ILE A 62 -7.30 -7.18 4.13
CA ILE A 62 -7.97 -7.23 5.42
C ILE A 62 -7.06 -6.56 6.43
N SER A 63 -7.57 -5.54 7.13
CA SER A 63 -6.81 -4.86 8.17
C SER A 63 -7.61 -4.78 9.47
N VAL A 64 -6.95 -5.04 10.58
CA VAL A 64 -7.53 -4.93 11.92
C VAL A 64 -6.62 -4.05 12.76
N THR A 65 -7.18 -2.97 13.26
CA THR A 65 -6.56 -2.15 14.31
C THR A 65 -7.24 -2.50 15.62
N CYS A 66 -6.49 -2.92 16.63
CA CYS A 66 -6.99 -3.00 18.00
C CYS A 66 -6.33 -1.92 18.85
N SER A 67 -7.14 -1.30 19.69
CA SER A 67 -6.77 -0.14 20.50
C SER A 67 -7.21 -0.35 21.94
N THR A 68 -6.37 0.10 22.86
CA THR A 68 -6.63 0.20 24.30
C THR A 68 -6.37 1.64 24.73
N ASN A 69 -6.60 1.94 26.00
CA ASN A 69 -6.13 3.19 26.61
C ASN A 69 -4.59 3.29 26.69
N GLN A 70 -3.85 2.20 26.48
CA GLN A 70 -2.39 2.16 26.59
C GLN A 70 -1.67 2.20 25.23
N GLY A 71 -2.40 2.07 24.12
CA GLY A 71 -1.82 2.06 22.79
C GLY A 71 -2.71 1.37 21.76
N SER A 72 -2.22 1.25 20.54
CA SER A 72 -2.89 0.58 19.43
C SER A 72 -1.91 -0.24 18.60
N ALA A 73 -2.38 -1.32 18.01
CA ALA A 73 -1.62 -2.11 17.06
C ALA A 73 -2.49 -2.41 15.82
N THR A 74 -1.88 -2.39 14.64
CA THR A 74 -2.56 -2.68 13.37
C THR A 74 -1.89 -3.86 12.67
N VAL A 75 -2.70 -4.81 12.23
CA VAL A 75 -2.28 -5.94 11.41
C VAL A 75 -3.04 -5.91 10.09
N SER A 76 -2.33 -6.08 8.99
CA SER A 76 -2.89 -6.09 7.64
C SER A 76 -2.39 -7.30 6.87
N LYS A 77 -3.27 -7.88 6.06
CA LYS A 77 -2.93 -9.01 5.19
C LYS A 77 -3.72 -8.94 3.89
N GLU A 78 -3.03 -9.10 2.78
CA GLU A 78 -3.65 -9.33 1.47
C GLU A 78 -3.88 -10.83 1.28
N VAL A 79 -5.10 -11.18 0.86
CA VAL A 79 -5.52 -12.55 0.54
C VAL A 79 -6.06 -12.60 -0.87
N SER A 80 -5.80 -13.70 -1.57
CA SER A 80 -6.45 -14.00 -2.84
C SER A 80 -7.95 -14.09 -2.61
N SER A 81 -8.75 -13.42 -3.44
CA SER A 81 -10.20 -13.45 -3.32
C SER A 81 -10.88 -13.43 -4.67
N LYS A 82 -12.07 -14.00 -4.74
CA LYS A 82 -12.85 -14.08 -5.97
C LYS A 82 -14.30 -13.71 -5.70
N VAL A 83 -14.84 -12.83 -6.54
CA VAL A 83 -16.24 -12.42 -6.57
C VAL A 83 -16.91 -13.06 -7.78
N VAL A 84 -17.94 -13.88 -7.57
CA VAL A 84 -18.72 -14.49 -8.67
C VAL A 84 -20.21 -14.31 -8.38
N GLY A 85 -20.86 -13.40 -9.11
CA GLY A 85 -22.26 -13.05 -8.82
C GLY A 85 -22.38 -12.46 -7.41
N ASN A 86 -23.18 -13.09 -6.55
CA ASN A 86 -23.33 -12.72 -5.13
C ASN A 86 -22.46 -13.55 -4.18
N GLN A 87 -21.54 -14.37 -4.72
CA GLN A 87 -20.61 -15.18 -3.94
C GLN A 87 -19.29 -14.44 -3.79
N TYR A 88 -18.73 -14.50 -2.59
CA TYR A 88 -17.41 -14.00 -2.26
C TYR A 88 -16.63 -15.12 -1.57
N SER A 89 -15.45 -15.40 -2.10
CA SER A 89 -14.53 -16.40 -1.56
C SER A 89 -13.17 -15.75 -1.35
N ALA A 90 -12.51 -16.08 -0.24
CA ALA A 90 -11.14 -15.66 0.02
C ALA A 90 -10.33 -16.84 0.55
N GLU A 91 -9.10 -16.96 0.04
CA GLU A 91 -8.18 -17.98 0.50
C GLU A 91 -7.75 -17.69 1.94
N GLY A 92 -7.64 -18.76 2.73
CA GLY A 92 -7.17 -18.65 4.10
C GLY A 92 -5.72 -18.19 4.13
N SER A 93 -5.36 -17.46 5.17
CA SER A 93 -3.99 -17.10 5.47
C SER A 93 -3.59 -17.66 6.84
N PRO A 94 -2.33 -18.06 7.04
CA PRO A 94 -1.81 -18.28 8.39
C PRO A 94 -2.07 -17.04 9.26
N SER A 95 -2.28 -17.26 10.56
CA SER A 95 -2.54 -16.18 11.49
C SER A 95 -1.38 -15.18 11.50
N VAL A 96 -1.71 -13.90 11.36
CA VAL A 96 -0.74 -12.80 11.44
C VAL A 96 -0.91 -12.14 12.79
N LYS A 97 0.19 -11.93 13.51
CA LYS A 97 0.18 -11.35 14.84
C LYS A 97 1.14 -10.17 14.91
N THR A 98 0.71 -9.11 15.57
CA THR A 98 1.52 -7.93 15.85
C THR A 98 1.34 -7.54 17.30
N THR A 99 2.39 -7.01 17.92
CA THR A 99 2.34 -6.46 19.27
C THR A 99 2.98 -5.08 19.24
N GLN A 100 2.21 -4.05 19.59
CA GLN A 100 2.71 -2.67 19.71
C GLN A 100 2.23 -2.07 21.03
N GLN A 101 3.14 -1.43 21.77
CA GLN A 101 2.84 -0.76 23.04
C GLN A 101 2.09 -1.68 24.05
N GLY A 102 2.43 -2.97 24.09
CA GLY A 102 1.78 -3.95 24.97
C GLY A 102 0.40 -4.43 24.49
N VAL A 103 -0.14 -3.87 23.41
CA VAL A 103 -1.36 -4.35 22.75
C VAL A 103 -0.98 -5.38 21.70
N THR A 104 -1.55 -6.56 21.82
CA THR A 104 -1.37 -7.64 20.84
C THR A 104 -2.63 -7.75 19.99
N CYS A 105 -2.46 -7.61 18.68
CA CYS A 105 -3.48 -7.88 17.69
C CYS A 105 -3.10 -9.13 16.90
N GLU A 106 -3.97 -10.10 16.91
CA GLU A 106 -3.87 -11.27 16.05
C GLU A 106 -4.98 -11.18 15.01
N LEU A 107 -4.69 -11.58 13.78
CA LEU A 107 -5.62 -11.72 12.66
C LEU A 107 -5.52 -13.16 12.17
N ASN A 108 -6.52 -13.96 12.51
CA ASN A 108 -6.62 -15.34 12.03
C ASN A 108 -7.71 -15.44 10.97
N LEU A 109 -7.32 -15.72 9.73
CA LEU A 109 -8.17 -15.74 8.55
C LEU A 109 -8.23 -17.16 7.98
N PRO A 110 -9.16 -18.02 8.44
CA PRO A 110 -9.40 -19.28 7.75
C PRO A 110 -9.89 -18.99 6.32
N ALA A 111 -9.74 -19.96 5.43
CA ALA A 111 -10.40 -19.88 4.13
C ALA A 111 -11.90 -19.76 4.36
N PHE A 112 -12.56 -18.87 3.62
CA PHE A 112 -13.96 -18.63 3.81
C PHE A 112 -14.68 -18.42 2.48
N ASP A 113 -15.88 -18.98 2.41
CA ASP A 113 -16.84 -18.80 1.34
C ASP A 113 -18.11 -18.20 1.95
N GLY A 114 -18.66 -17.18 1.30
CA GLY A 114 -19.85 -16.50 1.77
C GLY A 114 -20.64 -15.84 0.65
N THR A 115 -21.82 -15.36 1.01
CA THR A 115 -22.63 -14.54 0.12
C THR A 115 -22.57 -13.09 0.55
N PHE A 116 -22.82 -12.18 -0.36
CA PHE A 116 -22.96 -10.77 -0.02
C PHE A 116 -24.25 -10.18 -0.56
N ALA A 117 -24.72 -9.14 0.11
CA ALA A 117 -25.78 -8.26 -0.34
C ALA A 117 -25.40 -6.81 -0.08
N LEU A 118 -25.75 -5.92 -1.00
CA LEU A 118 -25.63 -4.48 -0.79
C LEU A 118 -27.00 -3.92 -0.40
N VAL A 119 -27.09 -3.38 0.81
CA VAL A 119 -28.31 -2.75 1.36
C VAL A 119 -27.99 -1.28 1.61
N GLY A 120 -28.30 -0.42 0.64
CA GLY A 120 -27.89 0.98 0.67
C GLY A 120 -26.37 1.13 0.59
N ASN A 121 -25.77 1.79 1.59
CA ASN A 121 -24.31 1.95 1.71
C ASN A 121 -23.67 0.88 2.62
N THR A 122 -24.37 -0.23 2.87
CA THR A 122 -23.91 -1.28 3.78
C THR A 122 -23.68 -2.57 2.99
N LEU A 123 -22.47 -3.11 3.10
CA LEU A 123 -22.14 -4.45 2.64
C LEU A 123 -22.53 -5.45 3.73
N GLN A 124 -23.50 -6.30 3.41
CA GLN A 124 -23.87 -7.43 4.23
C GLN A 124 -23.12 -8.66 3.74
N LEU A 125 -22.20 -9.19 4.55
CA LEU A 125 -21.48 -10.43 4.26
C LEU A 125 -22.05 -11.56 5.10
N THR A 126 -22.44 -12.67 4.47
CA THR A 126 -22.98 -13.85 5.14
C THR A 126 -22.00 -15.02 5.07
N PHE A 127 -21.50 -15.45 6.22
CA PHE A 127 -20.56 -16.58 6.36
C PHE A 127 -21.10 -17.58 7.38
N GLY A 128 -21.14 -18.88 7.03
CA GLY A 128 -21.61 -19.92 7.95
C GLY A 128 -23.01 -19.65 8.52
N GLY A 129 -23.88 -18.96 7.77
CA GLY A 129 -25.24 -18.59 8.20
C GLY A 129 -25.33 -17.33 9.07
N LYS A 130 -24.23 -16.62 9.33
CA LYS A 130 -24.21 -15.35 10.06
C LYS A 130 -23.95 -14.19 9.11
N THR A 131 -24.77 -13.15 9.22
CA THR A 131 -24.65 -11.94 8.39
C THR A 131 -24.04 -10.80 9.19
N GLU A 132 -22.95 -10.23 8.68
CA GLU A 132 -22.30 -9.05 9.21
C GLU A 132 -22.46 -7.86 8.29
N SER A 133 -22.66 -6.68 8.89
CA SER A 133 -22.84 -5.42 8.16
C SER A 133 -21.58 -4.56 8.26
N LEU A 134 -21.02 -4.16 7.12
CA LEU A 134 -19.91 -3.24 7.01
C LEU A 134 -20.37 -1.96 6.33
N ASN A 135 -19.92 -0.82 6.84
CA ASN A 135 -20.27 0.47 6.28
C ASN A 135 -19.29 0.83 5.16
N TYR A 136 -19.84 1.29 4.02
CA TYR A 136 -19.02 1.83 2.94
C TYR A 136 -18.31 3.09 3.43
N LEU A 137 -16.98 3.09 3.36
CA LEU A 137 -16.22 4.31 3.55
C LEU A 137 -16.23 5.07 2.22
N ARG A 138 -17.20 6.00 2.06
CA ARG A 138 -17.22 6.89 0.88
C ARG A 138 -15.91 7.68 0.82
N ASP A 139 -15.19 7.52 -0.29
CA ASP A 139 -14.17 8.43 -0.80
C ASP A 139 -13.16 9.00 0.22
N ASN A 140 -12.71 8.19 1.18
CA ASN A 140 -11.58 8.57 2.05
C ASN A 140 -10.25 8.21 1.37
N GLU A 141 -9.67 9.22 0.73
CA GLU A 141 -8.23 9.59 0.62
C GLU A 141 -7.16 8.57 0.20
N PHE A 142 -7.43 7.27 0.13
CA PHE A 142 -6.42 6.28 -0.25
C PHE A 142 -6.30 6.04 -1.77
N SER A 143 -7.30 6.44 -2.55
CA SER A 143 -7.30 6.24 -4.01
C SER A 143 -8.17 7.28 -4.73
N LYS A 144 -7.59 8.43 -5.11
CA LYS A 144 -8.14 9.21 -6.23
C LYS A 144 -7.01 9.58 -7.20
N PRO A 145 -6.96 8.99 -8.41
CA PRO A 145 -6.10 9.49 -9.48
C PRO A 145 -6.54 10.93 -9.78
N LYS A 146 -5.63 11.89 -9.56
CA LYS A 146 -5.88 13.31 -9.83
C LYS A 146 -6.05 13.48 -11.34
N THR A 147 -7.28 13.65 -11.82
CA THR A 147 -7.55 13.98 -13.22
C THR A 147 -6.91 15.32 -13.54
N LYS A 148 -5.82 15.27 -14.32
CA LYS A 148 -5.03 16.43 -14.74
C LYS A 148 -5.85 17.25 -15.75
N SER A 149 -6.30 18.43 -15.34
CA SER A 149 -6.88 19.43 -16.25
C SER A 149 -5.86 19.83 -17.30
N SER A 150 -6.28 19.82 -18.57
CA SER A 150 -5.50 20.20 -19.74
C SER A 150 -4.96 21.64 -19.60
N PRO A 151 -3.64 21.88 -19.70
CA PRO A 151 -3.10 23.24 -19.63
C PRO A 151 -3.31 23.98 -20.96
N THR A 152 -3.81 25.21 -20.87
CA THR A 152 -3.90 26.18 -21.97
C THR A 152 -2.51 26.44 -22.57
N PRO A 153 -2.35 26.44 -23.91
CA PRO A 153 -1.05 26.64 -24.53
C PRO A 153 -0.49 28.05 -24.26
N PRO A 154 0.83 28.18 -24.01
CA PRO A 154 1.46 29.46 -23.75
C PRO A 154 1.59 30.31 -25.03
N PRO A 155 1.54 31.66 -24.92
CA PRO A 155 1.70 32.55 -26.07
C PRO A 155 3.12 32.49 -26.65
N ALA A 156 3.19 32.63 -27.97
CA ALA A 156 4.40 32.51 -28.77
C ALA A 156 5.45 33.59 -28.42
N PRO A 157 6.75 33.24 -28.33
CA PRO A 157 7.80 34.20 -28.01
C PRO A 157 8.19 35.06 -29.23
N THR A 158 8.36 36.35 -28.97
CA THR A 158 8.85 37.38 -29.89
C THR A 158 10.38 37.25 -30.08
N PRO A 159 10.93 37.41 -31.29
CA PRO A 159 12.36 37.31 -31.53
C PRO A 159 13.13 38.46 -30.88
N THR A 160 14.21 38.13 -30.16
CA THR A 160 15.11 39.11 -29.52
C THR A 160 16.45 39.15 -30.27
N PRO A 161 17.12 40.32 -30.37
CA PRO A 161 18.26 40.53 -31.26
C PRO A 161 19.53 39.81 -30.80
N GLN A 162 20.32 39.41 -31.79
CA GLN A 162 21.63 38.77 -31.69
C GLN A 162 22.72 39.76 -31.23
N PRO A 163 23.49 39.45 -30.16
CA PRO A 163 24.76 40.12 -29.89
C PRO A 163 25.96 39.17 -30.12
N GLU A 164 26.83 39.67 -31.00
CA GLU A 164 28.30 39.71 -30.98
C GLU A 164 29.14 38.56 -30.37
N GLN A 165 30.04 38.07 -31.21
CA GLN A 165 31.01 37.02 -30.92
C GLN A 165 32.05 37.47 -29.90
N THR A 166 32.15 36.75 -28.79
CA THR A 166 33.29 36.81 -27.88
C THR A 166 33.87 35.42 -27.65
N THR A 167 35.19 35.42 -27.44
CA THR A 167 36.14 34.32 -27.57
C THR A 167 35.81 33.10 -26.73
N THR A 168 35.95 31.93 -27.36
CA THR A 168 35.53 30.61 -26.86
C THR A 168 36.48 30.08 -25.78
N PRO A 169 36.07 29.97 -24.50
CA PRO A 169 36.73 29.06 -23.58
C PRO A 169 36.44 27.61 -23.99
N THR A 170 37.46 26.77 -23.93
CA THR A 170 37.39 25.33 -24.20
C THR A 170 36.19 24.72 -23.45
N PRO A 171 35.27 24.01 -24.13
CA PRO A 171 34.06 23.52 -23.50
C PRO A 171 34.42 22.50 -22.42
N THR A 172 34.21 22.88 -21.17
CA THR A 172 34.04 21.93 -20.08
C THR A 172 32.92 20.98 -20.51
N PRO A 173 33.10 19.65 -20.50
CA PRO A 173 32.06 18.71 -20.92
C PRO A 173 30.78 19.02 -20.15
N ARG A 174 29.79 19.53 -20.88
CA ARG A 174 28.46 19.79 -20.34
C ARG A 174 27.92 18.44 -19.88
N PRO A 175 27.44 18.30 -18.63
CA PRO A 175 26.77 17.08 -18.22
C PRO A 175 25.66 16.80 -19.23
N ILE A 176 25.77 15.66 -19.91
CA ILE A 176 24.75 15.21 -20.85
C ILE A 176 23.46 15.16 -20.04
N PRO A 177 22.41 15.92 -20.41
CA PRO A 177 21.16 15.86 -19.69
C PRO A 177 20.66 14.42 -19.79
N THR A 178 20.61 13.72 -18.65
CA THR A 178 19.99 12.41 -18.56
C THR A 178 18.58 12.55 -19.12
N PRO A 179 18.18 11.75 -20.13
CA PRO A 179 16.86 11.87 -20.74
C PRO A 179 15.79 11.93 -19.64
N ALA A 180 14.86 12.87 -19.74
CA ALA A 180 13.79 13.06 -18.76
C ALA A 180 12.93 11.79 -18.55
N ASN A 181 13.04 10.82 -19.47
CA ASN A 181 12.33 9.54 -19.46
C ASN A 181 13.23 8.33 -19.14
N SER A 182 14.46 8.54 -18.66
CA SER A 182 15.35 7.44 -18.26
C SER A 182 15.02 6.95 -16.86
N ILE A 183 14.83 5.64 -16.69
CA ILE A 183 14.71 5.01 -15.36
C ILE A 183 16.04 5.06 -14.58
N TYR A 184 17.18 5.13 -15.27
CA TYR A 184 18.46 5.23 -14.59
C TYR A 184 18.61 6.53 -13.81
N GLY A 185 19.18 6.45 -12.62
CA GLY A 185 19.39 7.57 -11.72
C GLY A 185 18.90 7.29 -10.30
N ASN A 186 18.80 8.37 -9.52
CA ASN A 186 18.39 8.34 -8.13
C ASN A 186 16.91 8.70 -8.02
N TRP A 187 16.16 7.86 -7.33
CA TRP A 187 14.73 8.02 -7.09
C TRP A 187 14.46 7.79 -5.62
N GLY A 188 13.67 8.63 -4.98
CA GLY A 188 13.43 8.46 -3.55
C GLY A 188 12.06 8.93 -3.13
N LEU A 189 11.66 8.45 -1.96
CA LEU A 189 10.49 8.89 -1.24
C LEU A 189 10.91 9.21 0.20
N GLU A 190 10.24 10.20 0.77
CA GLU A 190 10.38 10.54 2.18
C GLU A 190 8.97 10.55 2.76
N GLN A 191 8.81 9.85 3.87
CA GLN A 191 7.57 9.83 4.63
C GLN A 191 7.89 10.23 6.06
N THR A 192 7.17 11.22 6.58
CA THR A 192 7.30 11.69 7.95
C THR A 192 5.94 11.65 8.58
N GLU A 193 5.83 10.97 9.72
CA GLU A 193 4.61 10.88 10.51
C GLU A 193 4.98 11.05 11.98
N ASN A 194 4.48 12.12 12.60
CA ASN A 194 4.82 12.50 13.97
C ASN A 194 6.35 12.61 14.16
N GLU A 195 6.90 11.91 15.16
CA GLU A 195 8.34 11.87 15.46
C GLU A 195 9.10 10.82 14.63
N TYR A 196 8.41 10.07 13.76
CA TYR A 196 9.01 9.06 12.89
C TYR A 196 9.22 9.61 11.48
N SER A 197 10.42 9.43 10.93
CA SER A 197 10.67 9.66 9.50
C SER A 197 11.37 8.46 8.87
N ILE A 198 11.01 8.15 7.62
CA ILE A 198 11.67 7.15 6.80
C ILE A 198 11.92 7.73 5.41
N SER A 199 13.14 7.54 4.91
CA SER A 199 13.51 7.85 3.54
C SER A 199 13.99 6.60 2.83
N PHE A 200 13.49 6.40 1.62
CA PHE A 200 13.97 5.38 0.70
C PHE A 200 14.68 6.06 -0.47
N LEU A 201 15.81 5.50 -0.87
CA LEU A 201 16.57 5.92 -2.04
C LEU A 201 16.89 4.70 -2.90
N PHE A 202 16.45 4.73 -4.15
CA PHE A 202 16.72 3.77 -5.20
C PHE A 202 17.71 4.39 -6.19
N SER A 203 18.91 3.82 -6.27
CA SER A 203 19.90 4.15 -7.29
C SER A 203 19.88 3.06 -8.35
N ILE A 204 19.19 3.33 -9.47
CA ILE A 204 19.00 2.35 -10.55
C ILE A 204 20.11 2.56 -11.59
N GLY A 205 21.01 1.59 -11.69
CA GLY A 205 22.04 1.49 -12.72
C GLY A 205 21.68 0.50 -13.81
N ALA A 206 22.57 0.34 -14.80
CA ALA A 206 22.36 -0.56 -15.94
C ALA A 206 22.25 -2.04 -15.54
N ASN A 207 23.04 -2.47 -14.55
CA ASN A 207 23.20 -3.87 -14.16
C ASN A 207 22.91 -4.14 -12.67
N SER A 208 22.64 -3.08 -11.91
CA SER A 208 22.45 -3.17 -10.47
C SER A 208 21.59 -2.04 -9.96
N THR A 209 20.79 -2.33 -8.94
CA THR A 209 20.01 -1.35 -8.20
C THR A 209 20.46 -1.36 -6.75
N THR A 210 20.77 -0.18 -6.21
CA THR A 210 21.00 -0.02 -4.77
C THR A 210 19.76 0.58 -4.14
N VAL A 211 19.28 -0.05 -3.06
CA VAL A 211 18.19 0.48 -2.23
C VAL A 211 18.77 0.83 -0.88
N SER A 212 18.54 2.07 -0.44
CA SER A 212 18.95 2.56 0.86
C SER A 212 17.73 3.05 1.63
N THR A 213 17.67 2.68 2.90
CA THR A 213 16.72 3.21 3.87
C THR A 213 17.46 4.01 4.91
N LYS A 214 16.87 5.14 5.31
CA LYS A 214 17.22 5.84 6.53
C LYS A 214 15.94 6.07 7.31
N CYS A 215 15.96 5.76 8.60
CA CYS A 215 14.80 5.99 9.45
C CYS A 215 15.21 6.67 10.76
N SER A 216 14.31 7.48 11.32
CA SER A 216 14.56 8.31 12.49
C SER A 216 13.35 8.29 13.41
N TYR A 217 13.58 8.16 14.72
CA TYR A 217 12.53 8.21 15.75
C TYR A 217 13.10 8.78 17.05
N GLN A 218 12.45 9.79 17.63
CA GLN A 218 12.86 10.40 18.91
C GLN A 218 14.35 10.76 19.00
N GLY A 219 14.91 11.31 17.92
CA GLY A 219 16.32 11.68 17.82
C GLY A 219 17.29 10.53 17.57
N GLN A 220 16.85 9.27 17.62
CA GLN A 220 17.62 8.12 17.17
C GLN A 220 17.52 7.99 15.65
N THR A 221 18.61 7.55 15.02
CA THR A 221 18.63 7.26 13.59
C THR A 221 19.18 5.88 13.31
N GLY A 222 18.67 5.26 12.25
CA GLY A 222 19.20 4.04 11.68
C GLY A 222 19.30 4.17 10.16
N SER A 223 20.06 3.27 9.54
CA SER A 223 20.13 3.14 8.10
C SER A 223 20.42 1.70 7.70
N ALA A 224 20.01 1.33 6.49
CA ALA A 224 20.42 0.09 5.83
C ALA A 224 20.58 0.38 4.33
N SER A 225 21.48 -0.36 3.67
CA SER A 225 21.66 -0.27 2.22
C SER A 225 22.01 -1.62 1.66
N ALA A 226 21.39 -1.98 0.55
CA ALA A 226 21.62 -3.23 -0.15
C ALA A 226 21.70 -2.98 -1.66
N THR A 227 22.64 -3.65 -2.33
CA THR A 227 22.76 -3.65 -3.78
C THR A 227 22.36 -5.00 -4.33
N VAL A 228 21.49 -5.00 -5.32
CA VAL A 228 21.01 -6.19 -6.03
C VAL A 228 21.37 -6.11 -7.50
N SER A 229 21.59 -7.26 -8.13
CA SER A 229 21.67 -7.33 -9.58
C SER A 229 20.31 -7.03 -10.20
N SER A 230 20.29 -6.17 -11.20
CA SER A 230 19.07 -5.78 -11.89
C SER A 230 19.30 -5.53 -13.37
N THR A 231 18.24 -5.53 -14.16
CA THR A 231 18.31 -5.15 -15.57
C THR A 231 17.00 -4.50 -16.00
N VAL A 232 17.07 -3.65 -17.04
CA VAL A 232 15.90 -2.98 -17.60
C VAL A 232 15.59 -3.59 -18.96
N VAL A 233 14.41 -4.18 -19.09
CA VAL A 233 13.91 -4.77 -20.35
C VAL A 233 12.59 -4.11 -20.69
N GLY A 234 12.59 -3.26 -21.73
CA GLY A 234 11.42 -2.44 -22.07
C GLY A 234 11.01 -1.55 -20.91
N ASN A 235 9.76 -1.68 -20.46
CA ASN A 235 9.18 -0.95 -19.34
C ASN A 235 9.19 -1.77 -18.04
N THR A 236 10.11 -2.73 -17.91
CA THR A 236 10.24 -3.56 -16.71
C THR A 236 11.65 -3.47 -16.15
N LEU A 237 11.74 -3.11 -14.87
CA LEU A 237 12.95 -3.24 -14.06
C LEU A 237 12.91 -4.63 -13.40
N LYS A 238 13.80 -5.52 -13.82
CA LYS A 238 13.94 -6.86 -13.27
C LYS A 238 14.96 -6.83 -12.14
N ILE A 239 14.54 -7.17 -10.94
CA ILE A 239 15.42 -7.43 -9.79
C ILE A 239 15.75 -8.92 -9.78
N LEU A 240 17.00 -9.25 -10.07
CA LEU A 240 17.43 -10.63 -10.35
C LEU A 240 17.84 -11.39 -9.08
N SER A 241 18.29 -10.67 -8.06
CA SER A 241 18.78 -11.24 -6.80
C SER A 241 18.06 -10.59 -5.61
N GLY A 242 17.84 -11.37 -4.55
CA GLY A 242 17.44 -10.81 -3.26
C GLY A 242 18.64 -10.29 -2.49
N ALA A 243 18.41 -9.34 -1.59
CA ALA A 243 19.40 -8.89 -0.62
C ALA A 243 18.72 -8.47 0.67
N GLN A 244 19.39 -8.73 1.78
CA GLN A 244 18.98 -8.24 3.08
C GLN A 244 20.09 -7.37 3.64
N ALA A 245 19.71 -6.22 4.19
CA ALA A 245 20.62 -5.38 4.96
C ALA A 245 19.98 -5.09 6.30
N SER A 246 20.72 -5.35 7.37
CA SER A 246 20.24 -5.12 8.74
C SER A 246 20.97 -3.94 9.38
N LYS A 247 20.24 -3.30 10.30
CA LYS A 247 20.61 -2.23 11.24
C LYS A 247 22.05 -1.68 11.20
N VAL A 248 22.18 -0.43 10.75
CA VAL A 248 23.30 0.47 11.08
C VAL A 248 22.75 1.64 11.90
N GLY A 249 23.14 1.75 13.18
CA GLY A 249 22.64 2.78 14.11
C GLY A 249 21.75 2.21 15.22
N ASP A 250 21.01 3.07 15.91
CA ASP A 250 20.22 2.69 17.09
C ASP A 250 18.82 2.17 16.72
N LEU A 251 18.30 2.58 15.56
CA LEU A 251 17.03 2.12 15.01
C LEU A 251 17.22 0.99 13.98
N ASP A 252 16.34 0.00 13.97
CA ASP A 252 16.34 -1.02 12.92
C ASP A 252 15.55 -0.52 11.69
N CYS A 253 16.29 -0.16 10.64
CA CYS A 253 15.73 0.23 9.33
C CYS A 253 15.89 -0.89 8.29
N GLY A 254 15.84 -2.15 8.73
CA GLY A 254 16.13 -3.32 7.92
C GLY A 254 15.48 -3.31 6.54
N LEU A 255 16.26 -3.78 5.56
CA LEU A 255 15.84 -3.95 4.17
C LEU A 255 15.76 -5.43 3.86
N ASN A 256 14.66 -5.83 3.21
CA ASN A 256 14.53 -7.14 2.59
C ASN A 256 14.05 -6.95 1.14
N ILE A 257 14.97 -7.13 0.20
CA ILE A 257 14.72 -7.06 -1.23
C ILE A 257 14.59 -8.49 -1.73
N THR A 258 13.51 -8.80 -2.43
CA THR A 258 13.32 -10.09 -3.09
C THR A 258 13.36 -9.92 -4.61
N PRO A 259 13.75 -10.97 -5.36
CA PRO A 259 13.69 -10.91 -6.83
C PRO A 259 12.27 -10.63 -7.30
N ASP A 260 12.11 -9.69 -8.23
CA ASP A 260 10.80 -9.27 -8.73
C ASP A 260 10.91 -8.59 -10.09
N ASP A 261 9.83 -8.60 -10.85
CA ASP A 261 9.68 -7.85 -12.09
C ASP A 261 8.81 -6.62 -11.81
N LEU A 262 9.43 -5.44 -11.83
CA LEU A 262 8.75 -4.17 -11.55
C LEU A 262 8.41 -3.48 -12.86
N ALA A 263 7.13 -3.47 -13.24
CA ALA A 263 6.65 -2.62 -14.32
C ALA A 263 6.86 -1.17 -13.92
N PHE A 264 7.37 -0.33 -14.82
CA PHE A 264 7.61 1.07 -14.52
C PHE A 264 7.03 2.03 -15.56
N SER A 265 6.65 3.20 -15.07
CA SER A 265 6.31 4.36 -15.89
C SER A 265 6.97 5.61 -15.31
N ILE A 266 7.37 6.51 -16.21
CA ILE A 266 8.00 7.78 -15.83
C ILE A 266 7.17 8.91 -16.41
N SER A 267 6.79 9.85 -15.55
CA SER A 267 6.09 11.06 -15.94
C SER A 267 6.78 12.25 -15.29
N GLY A 268 7.68 12.91 -16.02
CA GLY A 268 8.51 14.00 -15.48
C GLY A 268 9.47 13.48 -14.42
N ASN A 269 9.42 14.05 -13.21
CA ASN A 269 10.25 13.65 -12.08
C ASN A 269 9.63 12.54 -11.23
N THR A 270 8.56 11.89 -11.70
CA THR A 270 7.89 10.82 -10.98
C THR A 270 8.13 9.49 -11.67
N LEU A 271 8.66 8.52 -10.91
CA LEU A 271 8.78 7.12 -11.27
C LEU A 271 7.73 6.35 -10.50
N THR A 272 6.89 5.59 -11.21
CA THR A 272 5.98 4.62 -10.62
C THR A 272 6.53 3.24 -10.91
N LEU A 273 6.76 2.44 -9.86
CA LEU A 273 7.12 1.03 -9.94
C LEU A 273 5.93 0.20 -9.46
N THR A 274 5.50 -0.80 -10.22
CA THR A 274 4.41 -1.70 -9.88
C THR A 274 4.95 -3.13 -9.88
N SER A 275 4.82 -3.83 -8.74
CA SER A 275 5.29 -5.21 -8.64
C SER A 275 4.41 -6.16 -9.46
N ALA A 276 5.03 -7.13 -10.11
CA ALA A 276 4.31 -8.21 -10.79
C ALA A 276 3.71 -9.22 -9.80
N ARG A 277 4.27 -9.30 -8.58
CA ARG A 277 3.81 -10.20 -7.51
C ARG A 277 2.70 -9.58 -6.66
N GLU A 278 2.77 -8.27 -6.44
CA GLU A 278 1.80 -7.51 -5.67
C GLU A 278 1.39 -6.26 -6.46
N PRO A 279 0.10 -6.02 -6.74
CA PRO A 279 -0.33 -4.88 -7.58
C PRO A 279 -0.13 -3.50 -6.93
N GLN A 280 0.62 -3.43 -5.82
CA GLN A 280 0.95 -2.20 -5.15
C GLN A 280 1.98 -1.41 -5.97
N SER A 281 1.73 -0.10 -6.09
CA SER A 281 2.59 0.81 -6.83
C SER A 281 3.38 1.71 -5.88
N LEU A 282 4.70 1.71 -6.03
CA LEU A 282 5.61 2.60 -5.34
C LEU A 282 5.85 3.84 -6.20
N ILE A 283 5.57 5.02 -5.65
CA ILE A 283 5.78 6.29 -6.33
C ILE A 283 7.02 6.96 -5.76
N LEU A 284 8.03 7.16 -6.60
CA LEU A 284 9.31 7.77 -6.26
C LEU A 284 9.48 9.09 -7.01
N THR A 285 10.17 10.04 -6.38
CA THR A 285 10.55 11.30 -7.03
C THR A 285 12.03 11.29 -7.35
N ARG A 286 12.41 11.83 -8.50
CA ARG A 286 13.82 11.97 -8.89
C ARG A 286 14.57 12.83 -7.86
N ARG A 287 15.74 12.36 -7.42
CA ARG A 287 16.61 13.01 -6.42
C ARG A 287 17.87 13.57 -7.06
#